data_AF-D7JCI6-F1
#
_entry.id   AF-D7JCI6-F1
#
_cell.length_a   1.000
_cell.length_b   1.000
_cell.length_c   1.000
_cell.angle_alpha   90.00
_cell.angle_beta   90.00
_cell.angle_gamma   90.00
#
_symmetry.space_group_name_H-M   'P 1'
#
loop_
_entity.id
_entity.type
_entity.pdbx_description
1 polymer ?
#
loop_
_entity_poly.entity_id
_entity_poly.type
_entity_poly.pdbx_seq_one_letter_code
_entity_poly.pdbx_strand_id
1 'polypeptide(L)'
;MDNRTTTDKIIVHCTATPEGREVTGREIDCWHRKAGYSGIGYHYVVHLDGRVEKGRDERRIGAHTVGQNHCSVGVCYVGGCDAAMKPKDTRTAAQKVALIKLLKELKQRYPAAVIYGHRDFARKACPSFDAKEEYKEL
;
A
#
# COMPACT_ATOMS: atom_id res chain seq x y z
N MET A 1 -7.63 -19.82 2.32
CA MET A 1 -6.70 -18.68 2.18
C MET A 1 -6.25 -18.35 3.58
N ASP A 2 -4.95 -18.41 3.80
CA ASP A 2 -4.43 -18.54 5.15
C ASP A 2 -4.21 -17.17 5.80
N ASN A 3 -4.27 -17.16 7.13
CA ASN A 3 -3.91 -16.00 7.93
C ASN A 3 -2.39 -15.93 8.07
N ARG A 4 -1.85 -14.72 8.17
CA ARG A 4 -0.46 -14.50 8.55
C ARG A 4 -0.28 -14.91 10.02
N THR A 5 0.81 -15.61 10.32
CA THR A 5 1.20 -15.96 11.69
C THR A 5 2.05 -14.87 12.35
N THR A 6 2.71 -14.03 11.54
CA THR A 6 3.52 -12.90 11.98
C THR A 6 3.27 -11.68 11.10
N THR A 7 3.55 -10.49 11.63
CA THR A 7 3.61 -9.25 10.85
C THR A 7 4.85 -8.48 11.29
N ASP A 8 5.91 -8.52 10.49
CA ASP A 8 7.18 -7.85 10.75
C ASP A 8 7.45 -6.70 9.75
N LYS A 9 6.56 -6.50 8.78
CA LYS A 9 6.68 -5.48 7.74
C LYS A 9 5.35 -4.79 7.46
N ILE A 10 5.42 -3.49 7.21
CA ILE A 10 4.35 -2.72 6.58
C ILE A 10 4.91 -2.21 5.25
N ILE A 11 4.26 -2.51 4.14
CA ILE A 11 4.78 -2.19 2.81
C ILE A 11 3.84 -1.19 2.13
N VAL A 12 4.36 -0.01 1.81
CA VAL A 12 3.65 1.08 1.15
C VAL A 12 3.74 0.93 -0.38
N HIS A 13 2.59 1.10 -1.03
CA HIS A 13 2.39 0.98 -2.48
C HIS A 13 1.66 2.20 -3.04
N CYS A 14 1.68 2.33 -4.36
CA CYS A 14 0.79 3.20 -5.12
C CYS A 14 -0.02 2.35 -6.13
N THR A 15 -1.16 2.86 -6.57
CA THR A 15 -1.97 2.20 -7.63
C THR A 15 -1.38 2.32 -9.03
N ALA A 16 -0.29 3.10 -9.19
CA ALA A 16 0.32 3.45 -10.47
C ALA A 16 -0.69 4.06 -11.46
N THR A 17 -1.55 4.95 -10.96
CA THR A 17 -2.55 5.67 -11.74
C THR A 17 -2.20 7.17 -11.85
N PRO A 18 -2.71 7.87 -12.87
CA PRO A 18 -2.47 9.30 -13.04
C PRO A 18 -2.83 10.13 -11.79
N GLU A 19 -2.05 11.16 -11.51
CA GLU A 19 -2.30 12.17 -10.48
C GLU A 19 -3.72 12.73 -10.57
N GLY A 20 -4.43 12.78 -9.45
CA GLY A 20 -5.80 13.30 -9.38
C GLY A 20 -6.89 12.35 -9.90
N ARG A 21 -6.55 11.18 -10.46
CA ARG A 21 -7.55 10.15 -10.83
C ARG A 21 -7.87 9.29 -9.62
N GLU A 22 -9.11 9.37 -9.14
CA GLU A 22 -9.59 8.53 -8.04
C GLU A 22 -9.69 7.05 -8.46
N VAL A 23 -9.43 6.14 -7.53
CA VAL A 23 -9.47 4.69 -7.73
C VAL A 23 -10.03 4.04 -6.48
N THR A 24 -11.09 3.24 -6.64
CA THR A 24 -11.74 2.56 -5.52
C THR A 24 -11.10 1.21 -5.20
N GLY A 25 -11.22 0.72 -3.96
CA GLY A 25 -10.80 -0.65 -3.63
C GLY A 25 -11.55 -1.70 -4.46
N ARG A 26 -12.81 -1.44 -4.83
CA ARG A 26 -13.58 -2.27 -5.78
C ARG A 26 -12.94 -2.33 -7.17
N GLU A 27 -12.43 -1.21 -7.67
CA GLU A 27 -11.75 -1.16 -8.97
C GLU A 27 -10.43 -1.94 -8.94
N ILE A 28 -9.66 -1.78 -7.85
CA ILE A 28 -8.43 -2.57 -7.62
C ILE A 28 -8.75 -4.07 -7.50
N ASP A 29 -9.81 -4.44 -6.78
CA ASP A 29 -10.27 -5.84 -6.68
C ASP A 29 -10.59 -6.41 -8.07
N CYS A 30 -11.30 -5.66 -8.91
CA CYS A 30 -11.59 -6.06 -10.29
C CYS A 30 -10.31 -6.26 -11.11
N TRP A 31 -9.35 -5.33 -11.05
CA TRP A 31 -8.05 -5.47 -11.73
C TRP A 31 -7.28 -6.71 -11.25
N HIS A 32 -7.23 -6.93 -9.94
CA HIS A 32 -6.51 -8.05 -9.36
C HIS A 32 -7.17 -9.39 -9.72
N ARG A 33 -8.50 -9.47 -9.74
CA ARG A 33 -9.21 -10.68 -10.21
C ARG A 33 -8.94 -10.97 -11.68
N LYS A 34 -8.93 -9.95 -12.54
CA LYS A 34 -8.56 -10.09 -13.95
C LYS A 34 -7.12 -10.58 -14.13
N ALA A 35 -6.22 -10.24 -13.21
CA ALA A 35 -4.85 -10.74 -13.15
C ALA A 35 -4.71 -12.14 -12.53
N GLY A 36 -5.82 -12.83 -12.23
CA GLY A 36 -5.82 -14.18 -11.68
C GLY A 36 -5.70 -14.27 -10.15
N TYR A 37 -5.71 -13.13 -9.44
CA TYR A 37 -5.76 -13.13 -7.98
C TYR A 37 -7.17 -13.37 -7.46
N SER A 38 -7.27 -13.81 -6.22
CA SER A 38 -8.54 -14.09 -5.55
C SER A 38 -9.31 -12.85 -5.07
N GLY A 39 -8.82 -11.65 -5.39
CA GLY A 39 -9.36 -10.35 -4.99
C GLY A 39 -8.25 -9.31 -4.76
N ILE A 40 -8.62 -8.15 -4.22
CA ILE A 40 -7.68 -7.08 -3.86
C ILE A 40 -6.51 -7.64 -3.02
N GLY A 41 -5.31 -7.20 -3.38
CA GLY A 41 -4.06 -7.69 -2.81
C GLY A 41 -3.58 -6.90 -1.59
N TYR A 42 -4.05 -5.66 -1.46
CA TYR A 42 -3.72 -4.73 -0.37
C TYR A 42 -4.73 -4.85 0.78
N HIS A 43 -4.28 -4.53 1.99
CA HIS A 43 -5.16 -4.50 3.17
C HIS A 43 -5.82 -3.13 3.36
N TYR A 44 -5.16 -2.06 2.89
CA TYR A 44 -5.65 -0.70 2.99
C TYR A 44 -5.44 0.08 1.68
N VAL A 45 -6.40 0.94 1.35
CA VAL A 45 -6.34 1.88 0.24
C VAL A 45 -6.56 3.30 0.78
N VAL A 46 -5.68 4.24 0.46
CA VAL A 46 -5.76 5.65 0.87
C VAL A 46 -6.16 6.51 -0.33
N HIS A 47 -7.40 7.01 -0.31
CA HIS A 47 -8.02 7.80 -1.37
C HIS A 47 -7.45 9.22 -1.45
N LEU A 48 -7.71 9.93 -2.56
CA LEU A 48 -7.16 11.27 -2.80
C LEU A 48 -7.57 12.28 -1.70
N ASP A 49 -8.75 12.09 -1.10
CA ASP A 49 -9.29 12.90 0.00
C ASP A 49 -8.77 12.50 1.39
N GLY A 50 -7.90 11.48 1.49
CA GLY A 50 -7.37 10.95 2.75
C GLY A 50 -8.27 9.92 3.43
N ARG A 51 -9.42 9.55 2.86
CA ARG A 51 -10.22 8.42 3.35
C ARG A 51 -9.40 7.14 3.26
N VAL A 52 -9.43 6.33 4.32
CA VAL A 52 -8.82 5.00 4.35
C VAL A 52 -9.90 3.94 4.17
N GLU A 53 -9.84 3.22 3.06
CA GLU A 53 -10.71 2.10 2.75
C GLU A 53 -10.01 0.77 3.10
N LYS A 54 -10.74 -0.13 3.76
CA LYS A 54 -10.27 -1.49 4.03
C LYS A 54 -10.41 -2.34 2.77
N GLY A 55 -9.32 -2.99 2.38
CA GLY A 55 -9.28 -3.98 1.31
C GLY A 55 -9.41 -5.39 1.86
N ARG A 56 -8.38 -6.21 1.61
CA ARG A 56 -8.28 -7.56 2.17
C ARG A 56 -8.20 -7.47 3.71
N ASP A 57 -8.83 -8.41 4.40
CA ASP A 57 -8.72 -8.53 5.86
C ASP A 57 -7.26 -8.48 6.29
N GLU A 58 -6.94 -7.58 7.23
CA GLU A 58 -5.56 -7.31 7.65
C GLU A 58 -4.83 -8.58 8.08
N ARG A 59 -5.50 -9.55 8.72
CA ARG A 59 -4.88 -10.78 9.21
C ARG A 59 -4.58 -11.79 8.11
N ARG A 60 -5.21 -11.67 6.94
CA ARG A 60 -5.02 -12.61 5.83
C ARG A 60 -3.72 -12.34 5.09
N ILE A 61 -3.15 -13.39 4.49
CA ILE A 61 -2.02 -13.23 3.57
C ILE A 61 -2.45 -12.36 2.37
N GLY A 62 -1.68 -11.30 2.10
CA GLY A 62 -1.88 -10.37 0.99
C GLY A 62 -1.46 -10.92 -0.38
N ALA A 63 -1.60 -10.09 -1.40
CA ALA A 63 -1.06 -10.35 -2.75
C ALA A 63 -0.51 -9.05 -3.34
N HIS A 64 0.51 -8.47 -2.68
CA HIS A 64 1.04 -7.15 -3.00
C HIS A 64 2.57 -7.12 -3.18
N THR A 65 3.32 -8.02 -2.53
CA THR A 65 4.79 -8.08 -2.63
C THR A 65 5.24 -9.54 -2.59
N VAL A 66 5.70 -10.04 -3.74
CA VAL A 66 6.19 -11.43 -3.87
C VAL A 66 7.30 -11.70 -2.85
N GLY A 67 7.24 -12.86 -2.19
CA GLY A 67 8.18 -13.23 -1.12
C GLY A 67 7.91 -12.59 0.24
N GLN A 68 7.14 -11.49 0.31
CA GLN A 68 6.89 -10.76 1.57
C GLN A 68 5.45 -10.87 2.07
N ASN A 69 4.49 -11.31 1.24
CA ASN A 69 3.06 -11.36 1.58
C ASN A 69 2.73 -12.13 2.88
N HIS A 70 3.52 -13.13 3.23
CA HIS A 70 3.26 -14.02 4.38
C HIS A 70 3.48 -13.35 5.74
N CYS A 71 4.22 -12.24 5.78
CA CYS A 71 4.61 -11.55 7.01
C CYS A 71 4.38 -10.02 6.96
N SER A 72 3.61 -9.52 5.99
CA SER A 72 3.47 -8.08 5.78
C SER A 72 2.05 -7.57 5.55
N VAL A 73 1.81 -6.34 6.00
CA VAL A 73 0.62 -5.55 5.68
C VAL A 73 0.93 -4.62 4.51
N GLY A 74 0.28 -4.83 3.35
CA GLY A 74 0.27 -3.88 2.24
C GLY A 74 -0.72 -2.71 2.43
N VAL A 75 -0.21 -1.49 2.34
CA VAL A 75 -0.96 -0.22 2.32
C VAL A 75 -0.75 0.44 0.95
N CYS A 76 -1.81 0.78 0.23
CA CYS A 76 -1.72 1.40 -1.09
C CYS A 76 -2.34 2.80 -1.06
N TYR A 77 -1.68 3.82 -1.62
CA TYR A 77 -2.34 5.10 -1.90
C TYR A 77 -2.74 5.20 -3.37
N VAL A 78 -3.79 5.97 -3.66
CA VAL A 78 -4.26 6.22 -5.02
C VAL A 78 -3.36 7.25 -5.71
N GLY A 79 -2.80 6.89 -6.87
CA GLY A 79 -1.90 7.71 -7.66
C GLY A 79 -0.57 7.02 -7.96
N GLY A 80 0.52 7.78 -8.02
CA GLY A 80 1.89 7.30 -8.21
C GLY A 80 2.48 7.53 -9.60
N CYS A 81 1.71 8.13 -10.52
CA CYS A 81 2.14 8.48 -11.87
C CYS A 81 1.72 9.92 -12.24
N ASP A 82 2.57 10.63 -12.98
CA ASP A 82 2.21 11.92 -13.59
C ASP A 82 1.24 11.73 -14.79
N ALA A 83 0.87 12.84 -15.44
CA ALA A 83 -0.01 12.83 -16.62
C ALA A 83 0.56 12.06 -17.82
N ALA A 84 1.89 11.88 -17.88
CA ALA A 84 2.59 11.11 -18.91
C ALA A 84 2.85 9.64 -18.47
N MET A 85 2.18 9.18 -17.39
CA MET A 85 2.34 7.86 -16.80
C MET A 85 3.76 7.55 -16.29
N LYS A 86 4.59 8.58 -16.04
CA LYS A 86 5.90 8.40 -15.40
C LYS A 86 5.75 8.35 -13.88
N PRO A 87 6.55 7.53 -13.17
CA PRO A 87 6.49 7.47 -11.72
C PRO A 87 6.74 8.83 -11.07
N LYS A 88 5.84 9.25 -10.19
CA LYS A 88 5.91 10.50 -9.42
C LYS A 88 5.25 10.29 -8.07
N ASP A 89 5.78 10.85 -7.00
CA ASP A 89 5.03 10.96 -5.73
C ASP A 89 3.90 11.97 -5.93
N THR A 90 2.68 11.46 -6.05
CA THR A 90 1.46 12.27 -6.29
C THR A 90 0.56 12.33 -5.06
N ARG A 91 1.07 11.97 -3.87
CA ARG A 91 0.25 11.95 -2.65
C ARG A 91 -0.25 13.36 -2.35
N THR A 92 -1.56 13.51 -2.18
CA THR A 92 -2.18 14.73 -1.68
C THR A 92 -1.77 14.99 -0.23
N ALA A 93 -1.95 16.23 0.25
CA ALA A 93 -1.74 16.55 1.66
C ALA A 93 -2.60 15.68 2.59
N ALA A 94 -3.87 15.45 2.21
CA ALA A 94 -4.79 14.60 2.96
C ALA A 94 -4.31 13.14 3.01
N GLN A 95 -3.81 12.60 1.88
CA GLN A 95 -3.20 11.27 1.84
C GLN A 95 -1.98 11.16 2.76
N LYS A 96 -1.09 12.16 2.78
CA LYS A 96 0.10 12.15 3.65
C LYS A 96 -0.30 12.10 5.12
N VAL A 97 -1.27 12.91 5.54
CA VAL A 97 -1.80 12.90 6.91
C VAL A 97 -2.42 11.54 7.25
N ALA A 98 -3.27 11.01 6.36
CA ALA A 98 -3.93 9.73 6.56
C ALA A 98 -2.94 8.56 6.63
N LEU A 99 -1.92 8.56 5.77
CA LEU A 99 -0.84 7.56 5.77
C LEU A 99 -0.09 7.59 7.10
N ILE A 100 0.36 8.75 7.58
CA ILE A 100 1.07 8.84 8.87
C ILE A 100 0.21 8.30 10.01
N LYS A 101 -1.07 8.66 10.06
CA LYS A 101 -2.01 8.16 11.07
C LYS A 101 -2.15 6.64 10.99
N LEU A 102 -2.44 6.11 9.81
CA LEU A 102 -2.61 4.66 9.60
C LEU A 102 -1.32 3.88 9.92
N LEU A 103 -0.16 4.38 9.53
CA LEU A 103 1.13 3.75 9.79
C LEU A 103 1.43 3.71 11.29
N LYS A 104 1.13 4.79 12.03
CA LYS A 104 1.23 4.80 13.50
C LYS A 104 0.30 3.78 14.16
N GLU A 105 -0.95 3.69 13.72
CA GLU A 105 -1.92 2.70 14.22
C GLU A 105 -1.49 1.25 13.91
N LEU A 106 -0.89 1.03 12.73
CA LEU A 106 -0.31 -0.26 12.36
C LEU A 106 0.92 -0.59 13.20
N LYS A 107 1.80 0.38 13.46
CA LYS A 107 2.98 0.22 14.33
C LYS A 107 2.58 -0.05 15.77
N GLN A 108 1.52 0.55 16.30
CA GLN A 108 1.01 0.21 17.62
C GLN A 108 0.53 -1.25 17.70
N ARG A 109 -0.14 -1.75 16.65
CA ARG A 109 -0.60 -3.15 16.56
C ARG A 109 0.53 -4.14 16.26
N TYR A 110 1.55 -3.70 15.53
CA TYR A 110 2.72 -4.49 15.14
C TYR A 110 4.02 -3.73 15.47
N PRO A 111 4.41 -3.64 16.75
CA PRO A 111 5.52 -2.78 17.19
C PRO A 111 6.87 -3.08 16.53
N ALA A 112 7.15 -4.38 16.32
CA ALA A 112 8.37 -4.84 15.67
C ALA A 112 8.38 -4.63 14.14
N ALA A 113 7.25 -4.23 13.54
CA ALA A 113 7.17 -4.10 12.10
C ALA A 113 7.98 -2.90 11.60
N VAL A 114 8.74 -3.10 10.52
CA VAL A 114 9.47 -2.03 9.83
C VAL A 114 8.68 -1.60 8.60
N ILE A 115 8.67 -0.29 8.34
CA ILE A 115 7.97 0.28 7.18
C ILE A 115 8.91 0.30 5.97
N TYR A 116 8.43 -0.20 4.84
CA TYR A 116 9.15 -0.28 3.57
C TYR A 116 8.29 0.25 2.42
N GLY A 117 8.93 0.60 1.30
CA GLY A 117 8.29 0.70 0.00
C GLY A 117 8.42 -0.61 -0.79
N HIS A 118 7.54 -0.85 -1.75
CA HIS A 118 7.68 -2.03 -2.64
C HIS A 118 9.04 -2.07 -3.36
N ARG A 119 9.60 -0.90 -3.70
CA ARG A 119 10.94 -0.74 -4.30
C ARG A 119 12.08 -1.36 -3.49
N ASP A 120 11.90 -1.57 -2.18
CA ASP A 120 12.92 -2.17 -1.32
C ASP A 120 13.05 -3.69 -1.53
N PHE A 121 12.07 -4.31 -2.20
CA PHE A 121 12.03 -5.75 -2.46
C PHE A 121 11.98 -6.11 -3.95
N ALA A 122 11.86 -5.12 -4.83
CA ALA A 122 11.78 -5.33 -6.27
C ALA A 122 12.34 -4.12 -7.03
N ARG A 123 12.88 -4.34 -8.23
CA ARG A 123 13.32 -3.25 -9.14
C ARG A 123 12.10 -2.50 -9.72
N LYS A 124 11.43 -1.70 -8.89
CA LYS A 124 10.21 -0.95 -9.20
C LYS A 124 10.30 0.47 -8.62
N ALA A 125 9.57 1.40 -9.20
CA ALA A 125 9.47 2.77 -8.66
C ALA A 125 8.52 2.87 -7.46
N CYS A 126 7.48 2.03 -7.41
CA CYS A 126 6.46 1.99 -6.36
C CYS A 126 7.08 1.97 -4.95
N PRO A 127 6.69 2.87 -4.03
CA PRO A 127 5.53 3.76 -4.05
C PRO A 127 5.77 5.15 -4.69
N SER A 128 6.80 5.30 -5.52
CA SER A 128 7.25 6.55 -6.16
C SER A 128 7.92 7.56 -5.21
N PHE A 129 8.29 7.12 -4.01
CA PHE A 129 9.13 7.83 -3.04
C PHE A 129 9.86 6.80 -2.14
N ASP A 130 10.80 7.27 -1.31
CA ASP A 130 11.49 6.41 -0.34
C ASP A 130 10.71 6.33 0.97
N ALA A 131 9.77 5.37 1.04
CA ALA A 131 8.93 5.19 2.22
C ALA A 131 9.70 4.68 3.45
N LYS A 132 10.78 3.93 3.24
CA LYS A 132 11.60 3.43 4.34
C LYS A 132 12.32 4.59 5.02
N GLU A 133 12.93 5.48 4.25
CA GLU A 133 13.61 6.66 4.79
C GLU A 133 12.62 7.68 5.37
N GLU A 134 11.50 7.97 4.68
CA GLU A 134 10.50 8.95 5.14
C GLU A 134 9.87 8.57 6.48
N TYR A 135 9.70 7.27 6.74
CA TYR A 135 8.99 6.75 7.91
C TYR A 135 9.89 6.02 8.92
N LYS A 136 11.21 6.19 8.84
CA LYS A 136 12.16 5.50 9.72
C LYS A 136 11.99 5.81 11.22
N GLU A 137 11.43 6.98 11.54
CA GLU A 137 11.21 7.46 12.91
C GLU A 137 9.79 7.17 13.45
N LEU A 138 8.96 6.44 12.68
CA LEU A 138 7.64 5.95 13.13
C LEU A 138 7.74 4.59 13.81
#